data_AF-A0EC34-F1
#
_entry.id   AF-A0EC34-F1
#
_cell.length_a   1.000
_cell.length_b   1.000
_cell.length_c   1.000
_cell.angle_alpha   90.00
_cell.angle_beta   90.00
_cell.angle_gamma   90.00
#
_symmetry.space_group_name_H-M   'P 1'
#
loop_
_entity.id
_entity.type
_entity.pdbx_description
1 polymer ?
#
loop_
_entity_poly.entity_id
_entity_poly.type
_entity_poly.pdbx_seq_one_letter_code
_entity_poly.pdbx_strand_id
1 'polypeptide(L)'
;MSSFSCSQGHFTLFQGKSTLGCTNSTNFCGKFSSCVQVSSANGQAINGCCREDYLYPSIANIVVYILIIPIIGIGSLGALGGGVVKRPFLEAVLNFNSGPSGNITACLMFGAQLVNQIIITFQKHPYHPQCPAVNYEVGMIYALAIPLSMQFGEELASYMPLLPVLTIQMMFFIVILPICLLYAKRQEVVEQELDEDYTDSHISMASAFKGSIQDEAQAALVYKQFLDESHQILPLIPVLIAFGSFAANEAVILSRSTLSQNSPYFQTNEQDPNPKLSPCNVWNFYMMILLFAVNILITGTTLLVYRKKEEIKDTVRYKMKERYFTPTRRFFKIYGAGCATGFIAGFLGMAAGLTMFVTMVQFGLVAASAGATARLWLFYCMLTSFCIIHGQRFWNANW
;
A
#
# COMPACT_ATOMS: atom_id res chain seq x y z
N MET A 1 6.90 29.57 4.76
CA MET A 1 7.43 29.41 6.14
C MET A 1 8.82 30.01 6.14
N SER A 2 9.21 30.83 7.10
CA SER A 2 10.60 31.33 7.16
C SER A 2 11.54 30.13 7.25
N SER A 3 12.39 29.94 6.23
CA SER A 3 13.39 28.87 6.23
C SER A 3 14.42 29.20 7.29
N PHE A 4 14.52 28.30 8.26
CA PHE A 4 15.39 28.40 9.41
C PHE A 4 16.44 27.31 9.24
N SER A 5 17.71 27.69 9.13
CA SER A 5 18.83 26.75 9.03
C SER A 5 19.67 26.78 10.30
N CYS A 6 20.06 25.60 10.78
CA CYS A 6 21.01 25.48 11.88
C CYS A 6 22.37 25.97 11.39
N SER A 7 23.09 26.74 12.20
CA SER A 7 24.40 27.30 11.79
C SER A 7 25.48 26.22 11.56
N GLN A 8 25.28 25.03 12.11
CA GLN A 8 26.17 23.89 11.97
C GLN A 8 25.62 22.91 10.93
N GLY A 9 26.42 22.56 9.94
CA GLY A 9 26.01 21.71 8.81
C GLY A 9 25.59 20.28 9.18
N HIS A 10 25.92 19.81 10.39
CA HIS A 10 25.51 18.49 10.90
C HIS A 10 24.16 18.50 11.62
N PHE A 11 23.46 19.63 11.64
CA PHE A 11 22.19 19.74 12.34
C PHE A 11 21.06 20.15 11.41
N THR A 12 19.91 19.51 11.60
CA THR A 12 18.66 19.85 10.91
C THR A 12 17.65 20.43 11.90
N LEU A 13 16.92 21.47 11.49
CA LEU A 13 15.97 22.14 12.38
C LEU A 13 14.85 21.18 12.78
N PHE A 14 14.61 21.02 14.08
CA PHE A 14 13.45 20.28 14.56
C PHE A 14 12.19 21.11 14.28
N GLN A 15 11.31 20.63 13.42
CA GLN A 15 10.06 21.32 13.08
C GLN A 15 9.01 21.07 14.16
N GLY A 16 8.78 22.05 15.03
CA GLY A 16 7.70 22.07 16.02
C GLY A 16 7.44 23.49 16.51
N LYS A 17 6.19 23.84 16.84
CA LYS A 17 5.85 25.22 17.28
C LYS A 17 6.57 25.66 18.56
N SER A 18 7.11 24.72 19.32
CA SER A 18 7.85 24.93 20.57
C SER A 18 9.37 24.79 20.41
N THR A 19 9.93 24.75 19.19
CA THR A 19 11.37 24.51 18.99
C THR A 19 12.21 25.78 18.90
N LEU A 20 11.58 26.95 18.89
CA LEU A 20 12.24 28.26 18.86
C LEU A 20 12.29 28.87 20.27
N GLY A 21 13.35 29.63 20.55
CA GLY A 21 13.53 30.34 21.82
C GLY A 21 14.10 29.47 22.95
N CYS A 22 14.93 28.47 22.63
CA CYS A 22 15.55 27.65 23.67
C CYS A 22 16.54 28.50 24.52
N THR A 23 16.26 28.59 25.83
CA THR A 23 17.04 29.36 26.79
C THR A 23 18.04 28.45 27.52
N ASN A 24 19.17 28.19 26.85
CA ASN A 24 20.44 27.73 27.42
C ASN A 24 20.41 26.55 28.43
N SER A 25 19.53 25.58 28.20
CA SER A 25 19.39 24.40 29.06
C SER A 25 19.36 23.14 28.20
N THR A 26 20.28 22.23 28.49
CA THR A 26 20.42 20.88 27.92
C THR A 26 19.15 20.02 28.01
N ASN A 27 18.09 20.48 28.67
CA ASN A 27 16.91 19.68 28.98
C ASN A 27 15.67 20.00 28.13
N PHE A 28 15.68 21.02 27.26
CA PHE A 28 14.46 21.40 26.52
C PHE A 28 14.32 20.73 25.14
N CYS A 29 15.42 20.49 24.43
CA CYS A 29 15.38 20.03 23.04
C CYS A 29 15.29 18.51 22.86
N GLY A 30 15.34 17.74 23.95
CA GLY A 30 15.38 16.28 23.95
C GLY A 30 16.80 15.72 23.76
N LYS A 31 16.95 14.40 23.93
CA LYS A 31 18.27 13.72 24.02
C LYS A 31 19.14 13.81 22.77
N PHE A 32 18.54 13.96 21.59
CA PHE A 32 19.23 13.95 20.28
C PHE A 32 19.25 15.33 19.60
N SER A 33 18.93 16.38 20.35
CA SER A 33 18.86 17.73 19.81
C SER A 33 19.61 18.68 20.73
N SER A 34 20.36 19.59 20.14
CA SER A 34 21.07 20.66 20.83
C SER A 34 20.39 22.00 20.56
N CYS A 35 20.47 22.91 21.52
CA CYS A 35 20.03 24.29 21.33
C CYS A 35 21.15 25.05 20.59
N VAL A 36 20.93 25.36 19.32
CA VAL A 36 21.91 26.03 18.44
C VAL A 36 21.28 27.33 17.90
N GLN A 37 22.11 28.31 17.57
CA GLN A 37 21.66 29.49 16.86
C GLN A 37 21.19 29.11 15.45
N VAL A 38 19.96 29.50 15.15
CA VAL A 38 19.31 29.28 13.87
C VAL A 38 19.24 30.63 13.16
N SER A 39 19.69 30.65 11.91
CA SER A 39 19.62 31.87 11.09
C SER A 39 18.24 31.98 10.47
N SER A 40 17.56 33.10 10.71
CA SER A 40 16.34 33.47 9.99
C SER A 40 16.71 34.11 8.65
N ALA A 41 15.84 33.98 7.64
CA ALA A 41 15.95 34.71 6.38
C ALA A 41 16.08 36.24 6.55
N ASN A 42 15.58 36.78 7.67
CA ASN A 42 15.70 38.20 8.02
C ASN A 42 17.03 38.56 8.73
N GLY A 43 17.99 37.63 8.81
CA GLY A 43 19.28 37.83 9.48
C GLY A 43 19.22 37.83 11.01
N GLN A 44 18.05 37.63 11.61
CA GLN A 44 17.91 37.50 13.06
C GLN A 44 18.34 36.10 13.51
N ALA A 45 19.34 36.04 14.39
CA ALA A 45 19.75 34.81 15.04
C ALA A 45 18.82 34.51 16.22
N ILE A 46 18.07 33.42 16.13
CA ILE A 46 17.20 32.93 17.20
C ILE A 46 17.70 31.56 17.61
N ASN A 47 17.80 31.29 18.91
CA ASN A 47 18.16 29.95 19.37
C ASN A 47 17.01 28.98 19.08
N GLY A 48 17.32 27.85 18.46
CA GLY A 48 16.35 26.80 18.18
C GLY A 48 16.91 25.41 18.44
N CYS A 49 16.01 24.45 18.62
CA CYS A 49 16.36 23.04 18.78
C CYS A 49 16.74 22.44 17.42
N CYS A 50 18.02 22.10 17.31
CA CYS A 50 18.66 21.54 16.13
C CYS A 50 19.00 20.08 16.42
N ARG A 51 18.53 19.17 15.57
CA ARG A 51 18.75 17.72 15.72
C ARG A 51 20.00 17.31 14.97
N GLU A 52 20.80 16.43 15.54
CA GLU A 52 21.91 15.78 14.82
C GLU A 52 21.41 15.08 13.55
N ASP A 53 22.24 15.08 12.52
CA ASP A 53 21.96 14.47 11.23
C ASP A 53 21.63 12.95 11.35
N TYR A 54 20.85 12.44 10.40
CA TYR A 54 20.32 11.07 10.41
C TYR A 54 21.43 10.01 10.50
N LEU A 55 22.61 10.31 9.94
CA LEU A 55 23.75 9.41 9.86
C LEU A 55 24.79 9.62 10.97
N TYR A 56 24.51 10.50 11.95
CA TYR A 56 25.45 10.71 13.04
C TYR A 56 25.58 9.43 13.89
N PRO A 57 26.82 8.91 14.10
CA PRO A 57 27.06 7.60 14.70
C PRO A 57 26.93 7.63 16.24
N SER A 58 25.73 7.92 16.74
CA SER A 58 25.39 7.68 18.14
C SER A 58 25.15 6.18 18.37
N ILE A 59 25.57 5.65 19.53
CA ILE A 59 25.34 4.24 19.90
C ILE A 59 23.85 3.88 19.78
N ALA A 60 22.95 4.79 20.17
CA ALA A 60 21.51 4.58 20.04
C ALA A 60 21.06 4.48 18.57
N ASN A 61 21.57 5.35 17.69
CA ASN A 61 21.25 5.32 16.26
C ASN A 61 21.72 4.00 15.63
N ILE A 62 22.95 3.57 15.95
CA ILE A 62 23.51 2.31 15.44
C ILE A 62 22.65 1.12 15.87
N VAL A 63 22.32 1.02 17.16
CA VAL A 63 21.47 -0.06 17.68
C VAL A 63 20.10 -0.06 17.00
N VAL A 64 19.46 1.10 16.86
CA VAL A 64 18.13 1.18 16.22
C VAL A 64 18.21 0.83 14.73
N TYR A 65 19.23 1.28 13.99
CA TYR A 65 19.39 0.93 12.58
C TYR A 65 19.69 -0.56 12.37
N ILE A 66 20.43 -1.20 13.28
CA ILE A 66 20.62 -2.65 13.21
C ILE A 66 19.32 -3.39 13.54
N LEU A 67 18.57 -2.93 14.56
CA LEU A 67 17.32 -3.55 15.01
C LEU A 67 16.17 -3.36 14.01
N ILE A 68 16.16 -2.24 13.27
CA ILE A 68 15.07 -1.96 12.34
C ILE A 68 15.02 -3.02 11.25
N ILE A 69 16.17 -3.46 10.71
CA ILE A 69 16.26 -4.44 9.61
C ILE A 69 15.52 -5.76 9.91
N PRO A 70 15.81 -6.50 11.01
CA PRO A 70 15.08 -7.72 11.33
C PRO A 70 13.60 -7.43 11.64
N ILE A 71 13.26 -6.30 12.26
CA ILE A 71 11.86 -5.91 12.47
C ILE A 71 11.14 -5.68 11.12
N ILE A 72 11.80 -5.02 10.17
CA ILE A 72 11.29 -4.86 8.80
C ILE A 72 11.09 -6.24 8.17
N GLY A 73 12.08 -7.11 8.27
CA GLY A 73 12.04 -8.46 7.72
C GLY A 73 10.86 -9.26 8.24
N ILE A 74 10.70 -9.34 9.57
CA ILE A 74 9.61 -10.05 10.23
C ILE A 74 8.25 -9.43 9.83
N GLY A 75 8.14 -8.10 9.84
CA GLY A 75 6.93 -7.41 9.43
C GLY A 75 6.57 -7.60 7.95
N SER A 76 7.57 -7.74 7.07
CA SER A 76 7.36 -8.02 5.65
C SER A 76 6.95 -9.47 5.38
N LEU A 77 7.52 -10.43 6.12
CA LEU A 77 7.16 -11.86 6.02
C LEU A 77 5.69 -12.10 6.35
N GLY A 78 5.15 -11.42 7.37
CA GLY A 78 3.75 -11.57 7.76
C GLY A 78 2.74 -10.83 6.88
N ALA A 79 3.18 -10.17 5.79
CA ALA A 79 2.36 -9.18 5.07
C ALA A 79 1.74 -8.12 6.02
N LEU A 80 2.36 -7.91 7.18
CA LEU A 80 1.88 -6.98 8.21
C LEU A 80 2.12 -5.53 7.81
N GLY A 81 2.96 -5.29 6.79
CA GLY A 81 3.42 -3.95 6.45
C GLY A 81 4.16 -3.38 7.64
N GLY A 82 5.44 -3.73 7.82
CA GLY A 82 6.19 -3.47 9.06
C GLY A 82 6.28 -2.02 9.56
N GLY A 83 5.68 -1.04 8.87
CA GLY A 83 5.65 0.34 9.30
C GLY A 83 4.93 0.58 10.64
N VAL A 84 4.00 -0.30 11.05
CA VAL A 84 3.30 -0.24 12.36
C VAL A 84 4.27 -0.09 13.51
N VAL A 85 5.38 -0.81 13.43
CA VAL A 85 6.43 -0.80 14.45
C VAL A 85 7.45 0.29 14.15
N LYS A 86 7.79 0.52 12.87
CA LYS A 86 8.89 1.42 12.50
C LYS A 86 8.62 2.88 12.81
N ARG A 87 7.43 3.40 12.52
CA ARG A 87 7.13 4.82 12.73
C ARG A 87 7.18 5.18 14.22
N PRO A 88 6.54 4.44 15.15
CA PRO A 88 6.73 4.64 16.57
C PRO A 88 8.17 4.42 17.05
N PHE A 89 8.94 3.50 16.44
CA PHE A 89 10.35 3.33 16.82
C PHE A 89 11.20 4.56 16.44
N LEU A 90 11.02 5.08 15.23
CA LEU A 90 11.72 6.28 14.78
C LEU A 90 11.27 7.52 15.56
N GLU A 91 9.97 7.68 15.81
CA GLU A 91 9.42 8.81 16.55
C GLU A 91 9.73 8.72 18.06
N ALA A 92 9.53 7.57 18.71
CA ALA A 92 9.68 7.43 20.15
C ALA A 92 11.13 7.17 20.60
N VAL A 93 11.88 6.32 19.88
CA VAL A 93 13.25 5.96 20.30
C VAL A 93 14.26 6.99 19.81
N LEU A 94 14.11 7.45 18.57
CA LEU A 94 15.04 8.39 17.95
C LEU A 94 14.52 9.83 17.96
N ASN A 95 13.35 10.12 18.53
CA ASN A 95 12.76 11.46 18.56
C ASN A 95 12.64 12.10 17.16
N PHE A 96 12.40 11.31 16.10
CA PHE A 96 12.21 11.86 14.76
C PHE A 96 10.87 12.58 14.66
N ASN A 97 10.85 13.67 13.89
CA ASN A 97 9.58 14.26 13.48
C ASN A 97 8.82 13.27 12.57
N SER A 98 7.50 13.30 12.66
CA SER A 98 6.61 12.38 11.96
C SER A 98 6.75 12.42 10.45
N GLY A 99 7.02 13.58 9.85
CA GLY A 99 7.26 13.74 8.42
C GLY A 99 8.49 12.97 7.92
N PRO A 100 9.72 13.32 8.36
CA PRO A 100 10.93 12.61 7.99
C PRO A 100 10.90 11.11 8.34
N SER A 101 10.33 10.76 9.51
CA SER A 101 10.13 9.37 9.93
C SER A 101 9.27 8.58 8.94
N GLY A 102 8.15 9.18 8.49
CA GLY A 102 7.28 8.61 7.46
C GLY A 102 8.01 8.40 6.13
N ASN A 103 8.78 9.39 5.68
CA ASN A 103 9.51 9.30 4.42
C ASN A 103 10.59 8.21 4.44
N ILE A 104 11.37 8.11 5.52
CA ILE A 104 12.37 7.06 5.69
C ILE A 104 11.69 5.69 5.72
N THR A 105 10.59 5.57 6.47
CA THR A 105 9.82 4.34 6.56
C THR A 105 9.26 3.90 5.20
N ALA A 106 8.74 4.83 4.40
CA ALA A 106 8.23 4.56 3.07
C ALA A 106 9.33 4.03 2.14
N CYS A 107 10.52 4.65 2.12
CA CYS A 107 11.65 4.16 1.32
C CYS A 107 12.10 2.75 1.74
N LEU A 108 12.22 2.51 3.06
CA LEU A 108 12.59 1.19 3.58
C LEU A 108 11.52 0.13 3.27
N MET A 109 10.24 0.49 3.31
CA MET A 109 9.16 -0.41 2.96
C MET A 109 9.11 -0.70 1.46
N PHE A 110 9.29 0.31 0.61
CA PHE A 110 9.38 0.12 -0.83
C PHE A 110 10.50 -0.85 -1.20
N GLY A 111 11.72 -0.64 -0.67
CA GLY A 111 12.85 -1.55 -0.92
C GLY A 111 12.58 -2.99 -0.47
N ALA A 112 12.01 -3.16 0.73
CA ALA A 112 11.67 -4.48 1.24
C ALA A 112 10.58 -5.17 0.39
N GLN A 113 9.53 -4.44 -0.01
CA GLN A 113 8.47 -4.99 -0.83
C GLN A 113 8.90 -5.25 -2.28
N LEU A 114 9.84 -4.48 -2.82
CA LEU A 114 10.40 -4.73 -4.15
C LEU A 114 11.09 -6.10 -4.21
N VAL A 115 11.97 -6.39 -3.24
CA VAL A 115 12.65 -7.69 -3.16
C VAL A 115 11.64 -8.82 -2.95
N ASN A 116 10.67 -8.61 -2.05
CA ASN A 116 9.60 -9.58 -1.79
C ASN A 116 8.76 -9.85 -3.05
N GLN A 117 8.45 -8.80 -3.82
CA GLN A 117 7.70 -8.91 -5.06
C GLN A 117 8.46 -9.70 -6.12
N ILE A 118 9.77 -9.46 -6.26
CA ILE A 118 10.63 -10.25 -7.15
C ILE A 118 10.54 -11.72 -6.76
N ILE A 119 10.73 -12.06 -5.48
CA ILE A 119 10.68 -13.44 -5.00
C ILE A 119 9.31 -14.08 -5.30
N ILE A 120 8.22 -13.40 -4.95
CA ILE A 120 6.85 -13.94 -5.07
C ILE A 120 6.42 -14.10 -6.52
N THR A 121 6.87 -13.23 -7.42
CA THR A 121 6.58 -13.36 -8.85
C THR A 121 7.09 -14.70 -9.40
N PHE A 122 8.17 -15.23 -8.83
CA PHE A 122 8.72 -16.54 -9.21
C PHE A 122 8.25 -17.70 -8.33
N GLN A 123 7.42 -17.45 -7.32
CA GLN A 123 6.84 -18.50 -6.49
C GLN A 123 5.67 -19.18 -7.20
N LYS A 124 5.69 -20.52 -7.16
CA LYS A 124 4.64 -21.37 -7.73
C LYS A 124 3.54 -21.63 -6.70
N HIS A 125 2.33 -21.85 -7.19
CA HIS A 125 1.20 -22.22 -6.33
C HIS A 125 1.44 -23.60 -5.70
N PRO A 126 1.14 -23.80 -4.40
CA PRO A 126 1.45 -25.05 -3.69
C PRO A 126 0.77 -26.27 -4.31
N TYR A 127 -0.52 -26.16 -4.65
CA TYR A 127 -1.30 -27.27 -5.23
C TYR A 127 -1.21 -27.36 -6.77
N HIS A 128 -0.77 -26.29 -7.42
CA HIS A 128 -0.75 -26.18 -8.88
C HIS A 128 0.60 -25.64 -9.33
N PRO A 129 1.66 -26.46 -9.43
CA PRO A 129 3.02 -25.99 -9.68
C PRO A 129 3.22 -25.30 -11.04
N GLN A 130 2.22 -25.37 -11.94
CA GLN A 130 2.20 -24.67 -13.22
C GLN A 130 1.59 -23.26 -13.12
N CYS A 131 0.85 -22.97 -12.05
CA CYS A 131 0.24 -21.67 -11.80
C CYS A 131 1.16 -20.80 -10.92
N PRO A 132 1.18 -19.47 -11.12
CA PRO A 132 1.82 -18.56 -10.17
C PRO A 132 1.10 -18.58 -8.82
N ALA A 133 1.82 -18.32 -7.73
CA ALA A 133 1.22 -18.20 -6.41
C ALA A 133 0.22 -17.03 -6.32
N VAL A 134 0.46 -15.95 -7.07
CA VAL A 134 -0.37 -14.75 -7.08
C VAL A 134 -1.65 -14.96 -7.87
N ASN A 135 -2.80 -14.67 -7.25
CA ASN A 135 -4.08 -14.59 -7.95
C ASN A 135 -4.29 -13.18 -8.51
N TYR A 136 -3.91 -12.98 -9.77
CA TYR A 136 -3.99 -11.68 -10.44
C TYR A 136 -5.42 -11.19 -10.68
N GLU A 137 -6.42 -12.08 -10.79
CA GLU A 137 -7.82 -11.68 -11.00
C GLU A 137 -8.40 -11.01 -9.74
N VAL A 138 -8.27 -11.67 -8.59
CA VAL A 138 -8.68 -11.07 -7.30
C VAL A 138 -7.86 -9.84 -7.02
N GLY A 139 -6.55 -9.92 -7.26
CA GLY A 139 -5.68 -8.79 -7.05
C GLY A 139 -6.10 -7.55 -7.84
N MET A 140 -6.40 -7.71 -9.13
CA MET A 140 -6.88 -6.60 -9.96
C MET A 140 -8.13 -5.94 -9.36
N ILE A 141 -9.06 -6.70 -8.78
CA ILE A 141 -10.24 -6.12 -8.11
C ILE A 141 -9.83 -5.25 -6.90
N TYR A 142 -8.85 -5.69 -6.11
CA TYR A 142 -8.28 -4.88 -5.03
C TYR A 142 -7.56 -3.62 -5.57
N ALA A 143 -6.83 -3.75 -6.67
CA ALA A 143 -6.15 -2.63 -7.35
C ALA A 143 -7.09 -1.48 -7.69
N LEU A 144 -8.31 -1.82 -8.12
CA LEU A 144 -9.31 -0.83 -8.50
C LEU A 144 -9.87 -0.11 -7.27
N ALA A 145 -10.02 -0.81 -6.14
CA ALA A 145 -10.68 -0.30 -4.94
C ALA A 145 -9.74 0.48 -3.99
N ILE A 146 -8.48 0.03 -3.87
CA ILE A 146 -7.54 0.53 -2.85
C ILE A 146 -7.19 2.01 -3.04
N PRO A 147 -6.76 2.51 -4.21
CA PRO A 147 -6.27 3.88 -4.34
C PRO A 147 -7.34 4.91 -3.95
N LEU A 148 -8.59 4.67 -4.37
CA LEU A 148 -9.72 5.55 -4.05
C LEU A 148 -9.96 5.63 -2.55
N SER A 149 -10.06 4.47 -1.89
CA SER A 149 -10.38 4.38 -0.46
C SER A 149 -9.20 4.79 0.44
N MET A 150 -7.97 4.54 0.01
CA MET A 150 -6.75 4.98 0.68
C MET A 150 -6.70 6.50 0.77
N GLN A 151 -7.05 7.22 -0.29
CA GLN A 151 -7.10 8.68 -0.27
C GLN A 151 -8.07 9.22 0.80
N PHE A 152 -9.24 8.62 0.95
CA PHE A 152 -10.20 8.99 2.00
C PHE A 152 -9.66 8.69 3.41
N GLY A 153 -8.98 7.55 3.58
CA GLY A 153 -8.35 7.19 4.84
C GLY A 153 -7.27 8.20 5.25
N GLU A 154 -6.40 8.59 4.32
CA GLU A 154 -5.32 9.56 4.58
C GLU A 154 -5.86 10.95 4.94
N GLU A 155 -6.89 11.42 4.25
CA GLU A 155 -7.54 12.68 4.59
C GLU A 155 -8.12 12.64 6.00
N LEU A 156 -8.83 11.57 6.36
CA LEU A 156 -9.37 11.42 7.70
C LEU A 156 -8.27 11.36 8.76
N ALA A 157 -7.16 10.67 8.48
CA ALA A 157 -6.01 10.63 9.37
C ALA A 157 -5.38 12.01 9.56
N SER A 158 -5.34 12.84 8.51
CA SER A 158 -4.78 14.20 8.59
C SER A 158 -5.58 15.14 9.50
N TYR A 159 -6.89 14.88 9.69
CA TYR A 159 -7.74 15.64 10.61
C TYR A 159 -7.57 15.19 12.08
N MET A 160 -7.02 14.01 12.33
CA MET A 160 -6.91 13.43 13.66
C MET A 160 -5.57 13.80 14.32
N PRO A 161 -5.55 14.13 15.63
CA PRO A 161 -4.30 14.29 16.36
C PRO A 161 -3.51 12.96 16.42
N LEU A 162 -2.19 13.04 16.55
CA LEU A 162 -1.28 11.87 16.52
C LEU A 162 -1.62 10.81 17.58
N LEU A 163 -1.97 11.24 18.79
CA LEU A 163 -2.22 10.34 19.92
C LEU A 163 -3.46 9.45 19.69
N PRO A 164 -4.64 9.97 19.32
CA PRO A 164 -5.78 9.17 18.88
C PRO A 164 -5.44 8.15 17.78
N VAL A 165 -4.71 8.56 16.73
CA VAL A 165 -4.35 7.66 15.63
C VAL A 165 -3.52 6.48 16.14
N LEU A 166 -2.49 6.74 16.96
CA LEU A 166 -1.68 5.69 17.58
C LEU A 166 -2.51 4.79 18.49
N THR A 167 -3.43 5.34 19.29
CA THR A 167 -4.28 4.52 20.17
C THR A 167 -5.24 3.61 19.38
N ILE A 168 -5.85 4.13 18.31
CA ILE A 168 -6.74 3.33 17.45
C ILE A 168 -5.93 2.24 16.76
N GLN A 169 -4.73 2.55 16.28
CA GLN A 169 -3.84 1.57 15.67
C GLN A 169 -3.47 0.46 16.65
N MET A 170 -3.09 0.78 17.89
CA MET A 170 -2.79 -0.23 18.90
C MET A 170 -4.01 -1.08 19.25
N MET A 171 -5.20 -0.47 19.39
CA MET A 171 -6.44 -1.21 19.60
C MET A 171 -6.78 -2.14 18.43
N PHE A 172 -6.60 -1.68 17.20
CA PHE A 172 -6.78 -2.49 16.00
C PHE A 172 -5.89 -3.74 16.07
N PHE A 173 -4.62 -3.62 16.44
CA PHE A 173 -3.74 -4.79 16.61
C PHE A 173 -4.18 -5.71 17.73
N ILE A 174 -4.56 -5.16 18.88
CA ILE A 174 -5.04 -5.96 20.03
C ILE A 174 -6.27 -6.79 19.63
N VAL A 175 -7.17 -6.24 18.80
CA VAL A 175 -8.39 -6.94 18.36
C VAL A 175 -8.12 -7.89 17.19
N ILE A 176 -7.33 -7.49 16.20
CA ILE A 176 -7.17 -8.27 14.96
C ILE A 176 -6.13 -9.36 15.09
N LEU A 177 -5.08 -9.18 15.87
CA LEU A 177 -4.08 -10.21 16.09
C LEU A 177 -4.69 -11.55 16.57
N PRO A 178 -5.55 -11.60 17.62
CA PRO A 178 -6.15 -12.86 18.05
C PRO A 178 -7.08 -13.43 16.97
N ILE A 179 -7.81 -12.59 16.23
CA ILE A 179 -8.64 -13.04 15.12
C ILE A 179 -7.78 -13.70 14.04
N CYS A 180 -6.69 -13.04 13.61
CA CYS A 180 -5.75 -13.60 12.65
C CYS A 180 -5.12 -14.92 13.11
N LEU A 181 -4.77 -15.04 14.39
CA LEU A 181 -4.24 -16.29 14.95
C LEU A 181 -5.27 -17.42 14.92
N LEU A 182 -6.54 -17.12 15.25
CA LEU A 182 -7.63 -18.09 15.16
C LEU A 182 -7.87 -18.54 13.72
N TYR A 183 -7.85 -17.59 12.76
CA TYR A 183 -7.99 -17.90 11.34
C TYR A 183 -6.82 -18.72 10.81
N ALA A 184 -5.58 -18.38 11.18
CA ALA A 184 -4.39 -19.15 10.80
C ALA A 184 -4.50 -20.60 11.25
N LYS A 185 -4.88 -20.83 12.52
CA LYS A 185 -5.06 -22.19 13.06
C LYS A 185 -6.19 -22.95 12.36
N ARG A 186 -7.30 -22.28 12.04
CA ARG A 186 -8.42 -22.90 11.33
C ARG A 186 -8.03 -23.28 9.90
N GLN A 187 -7.21 -22.46 9.26
CA GLN A 187 -6.83 -22.66 7.88
C GLN A 187 -5.89 -23.84 7.68
N GLU A 188 -5.01 -24.12 8.64
CA GLU A 188 -4.17 -25.31 8.63
C GLU A 188 -4.99 -26.61 8.51
N VAL A 189 -6.15 -26.67 9.17
CA VAL A 189 -7.07 -27.83 9.08
C VAL A 189 -7.73 -27.91 7.71
N VAL A 190 -8.16 -26.77 7.15
CA VAL A 190 -8.82 -26.73 5.83
C VAL A 190 -7.83 -27.08 4.70
N GLU A 191 -6.57 -26.67 4.83
CA GLU A 191 -5.53 -27.02 3.86
C GLU A 191 -5.25 -28.52 3.83
N GLN A 192 -5.32 -29.21 4.99
CA GLN A 192 -5.21 -30.67 5.06
C GLN A 192 -6.38 -31.38 4.36
N GLU A 193 -7.61 -30.89 4.51
CA GLU A 193 -8.80 -31.47 3.85
C GLU A 193 -8.78 -31.25 2.32
N LEU A 194 -8.25 -30.12 1.85
CA LEU A 194 -8.16 -29.80 0.42
C LEU A 194 -7.15 -30.67 -0.33
N ASP A 195 -6.07 -31.08 0.33
CA ASP A 195 -5.06 -31.99 -0.25
C ASP A 195 -5.67 -33.36 -0.60
N GLU A 196 -6.64 -33.82 0.18
CA GLU A 196 -7.34 -35.09 -0.05
C GLU A 196 -8.35 -34.99 -1.21
N ASP A 197 -9.13 -33.91 -1.34
CA ASP A 197 -10.12 -33.74 -2.44
C ASP A 197 -9.46 -33.49 -3.81
N TYR A 198 -8.26 -32.89 -3.82
CA TYR A 198 -7.56 -32.60 -5.08
C TYR A 198 -7.15 -33.86 -5.84
N THR A 199 -6.79 -34.94 -5.14
CA THR A 199 -6.34 -36.20 -5.76
C THR A 199 -7.47 -36.88 -6.55
N ASP A 200 -8.71 -36.75 -6.09
CA ASP A 200 -9.88 -37.36 -6.74
C ASP A 200 -10.39 -36.58 -7.97
N SER A 201 -10.24 -35.25 -7.96
CA SER A 201 -10.80 -34.38 -9.01
C SER A 201 -10.08 -34.47 -10.38
N HIS A 202 -8.79 -34.81 -10.40
CA HIS A 202 -8.02 -34.96 -11.66
C HIS A 202 -8.52 -36.14 -12.51
N ILE A 203 -9.10 -37.17 -11.88
CA ILE A 203 -9.58 -38.37 -12.57
C ILE A 203 -10.93 -38.10 -13.27
N SER A 204 -11.74 -37.19 -12.73
CA SER A 204 -13.07 -36.87 -13.27
C SER A 204 -13.03 -36.00 -14.53
N MET A 205 -12.05 -35.12 -14.68
CA MET A 205 -12.07 -34.08 -15.72
C MET A 205 -11.90 -34.65 -17.14
N ALA A 206 -11.24 -35.80 -17.28
CA ALA A 206 -11.10 -36.52 -18.55
C ALA A 206 -12.43 -37.09 -19.09
N SER A 207 -13.45 -37.26 -18.24
CA SER A 207 -14.72 -37.90 -18.59
C SER A 207 -15.87 -36.93 -18.93
N ALA A 208 -15.67 -35.62 -18.81
CA ALA A 208 -16.76 -34.63 -18.81
C ALA A 208 -17.21 -34.11 -20.19
N PHE A 209 -16.56 -34.51 -21.29
CA PHE A 209 -16.95 -34.12 -22.65
C PHE A 209 -17.74 -35.27 -23.32
N LYS A 210 -19.05 -35.03 -23.51
CA LYS A 210 -19.98 -35.94 -24.19
C LYS A 210 -20.96 -35.12 -25.02
N GLY A 211 -20.48 -34.56 -26.12
CA GLY A 211 -21.16 -33.68 -27.07
C GLY A 211 -20.84 -34.03 -28.54
N SER A 212 -21.20 -33.16 -29.48
CA SER A 212 -20.86 -33.35 -30.89
C SER A 212 -19.35 -33.17 -31.10
N ILE A 213 -18.73 -34.00 -31.95
CA ILE A 213 -17.26 -34.04 -32.15
C ILE A 213 -16.69 -32.66 -32.51
N GLN A 214 -17.46 -31.85 -33.24
CA GLN A 214 -17.00 -30.55 -33.72
C GLN A 214 -17.05 -29.46 -32.63
N ASP A 215 -18.10 -29.45 -31.80
CA ASP A 215 -18.21 -28.52 -30.67
C ASP A 215 -17.21 -28.85 -29.57
N GLU A 216 -16.91 -30.15 -29.37
CA GLU A 216 -15.90 -30.62 -28.42
C GLU A 216 -14.50 -30.13 -28.78
N ALA A 217 -14.11 -30.20 -30.05
CA ALA A 217 -12.81 -29.72 -30.51
C ALA A 217 -12.63 -28.22 -30.25
N GLN A 218 -13.68 -27.43 -30.50
CA GLN A 218 -13.65 -25.98 -30.25
C GLN A 218 -13.62 -25.66 -28.75
N ALA A 219 -14.42 -26.36 -27.93
CA ALA A 219 -14.42 -26.18 -26.48
C ALA A 219 -13.06 -26.56 -25.86
N ALA A 220 -12.42 -27.63 -26.34
CA ALA A 220 -11.10 -28.05 -25.89
C ALA A 220 -10.02 -27.01 -26.23
N LEU A 221 -10.08 -26.39 -27.41
CA LEU A 221 -9.16 -25.31 -27.79
C LEU A 221 -9.30 -24.09 -26.88
N VAL A 222 -10.55 -23.67 -26.61
CA VAL A 222 -10.82 -22.53 -25.71
C VAL A 222 -10.40 -22.84 -24.27
N TYR A 223 -10.66 -24.06 -23.79
CA TYR A 223 -10.20 -24.52 -22.48
C TYR A 223 -8.67 -24.48 -22.38
N LYS A 224 -7.98 -24.99 -23.40
CA LYS A 224 -6.51 -24.97 -23.47
C LYS A 224 -5.98 -23.54 -23.44
N GLN A 225 -6.61 -22.62 -24.18
CA GLN A 225 -6.23 -21.21 -24.14
C GLN A 225 -6.32 -20.63 -22.72
N PHE A 226 -7.41 -20.88 -21.98
CA PHE A 226 -7.54 -20.40 -20.60
C PHE A 226 -6.55 -21.06 -19.64
N LEU A 227 -6.25 -22.34 -19.85
CA LEU A 227 -5.25 -23.05 -19.08
C LEU A 227 -3.86 -22.43 -19.30
N ASP A 228 -3.48 -22.21 -20.56
CA ASP A 228 -2.21 -21.58 -20.94
C ASP A 228 -2.12 -20.14 -20.39
N GLU A 229 -3.20 -19.36 -20.45
CA GLU A 229 -3.29 -18.03 -19.82
C GLU A 229 -3.09 -18.09 -18.30
N SER A 230 -3.63 -19.11 -17.62
CA SER A 230 -3.48 -19.28 -16.17
C SER A 230 -2.09 -19.74 -15.73
N HIS A 231 -1.33 -20.38 -16.62
CA HIS A 231 0.05 -20.80 -16.39
C HIS A 231 1.07 -19.68 -16.66
N GLN A 232 0.64 -18.56 -17.24
CA GLN A 232 1.53 -17.41 -17.41
C GLN A 232 1.94 -16.88 -16.04
N ILE A 233 3.25 -16.84 -15.80
CA ILE A 233 3.85 -16.27 -14.59
C ILE A 233 3.34 -14.85 -14.35
N LEU A 234 3.19 -14.08 -15.43
CA LEU A 234 2.76 -12.69 -15.40
C LEU A 234 1.69 -12.46 -16.48
N PRO A 235 0.39 -12.59 -16.14
CA PRO A 235 -0.68 -12.36 -17.10
C PRO A 235 -0.73 -10.85 -17.41
N LEU A 236 -0.37 -10.50 -18.65
CA LEU A 236 -0.16 -9.11 -19.05
C LEU A 236 -1.41 -8.24 -18.88
N ILE A 237 -2.61 -8.76 -19.19
CA ILE A 237 -3.84 -7.97 -19.19
C ILE A 237 -4.25 -7.54 -17.76
N PRO A 238 -4.41 -8.43 -16.76
CA PRO A 238 -4.69 -8.01 -15.38
C PRO A 238 -3.64 -7.05 -14.82
N VAL A 239 -2.36 -7.32 -15.10
CA VAL A 239 -1.25 -6.48 -14.63
C VAL A 239 -1.31 -5.10 -15.26
N LEU A 240 -1.55 -5.00 -16.57
CA LEU A 240 -1.70 -3.73 -17.27
C LEU A 240 -2.90 -2.93 -16.77
N ILE A 241 -4.02 -3.58 -16.49
CA ILE A 241 -5.21 -2.91 -15.92
C ILE A 241 -4.91 -2.39 -14.51
N ALA A 242 -4.24 -3.20 -13.68
CA ALA A 242 -3.85 -2.79 -12.34
C ALA A 242 -2.87 -1.61 -12.36
N PHE A 243 -1.77 -1.70 -13.12
CA PHE A 243 -0.81 -0.61 -13.27
C PHE A 243 -1.42 0.62 -13.94
N GLY A 244 -2.28 0.44 -14.94
CA GLY A 244 -2.96 1.53 -15.64
C GLY A 244 -3.93 2.27 -14.73
N SER A 245 -4.73 1.53 -13.95
CA SER A 245 -5.61 2.10 -12.93
C SER A 245 -4.81 2.84 -11.86
N PHE A 246 -3.73 2.23 -11.38
CA PHE A 246 -2.82 2.84 -10.44
C PHE A 246 -2.25 4.16 -10.96
N ALA A 247 -1.60 4.15 -12.14
CA ALA A 247 -1.00 5.33 -12.74
C ALA A 247 -2.02 6.45 -13.00
N ALA A 248 -3.24 6.10 -13.43
CA ALA A 248 -4.31 7.06 -13.63
C ALA A 248 -4.76 7.71 -12.31
N ASN A 249 -4.95 6.92 -11.24
CA ASN A 249 -5.30 7.45 -9.92
C ASN A 249 -4.16 8.33 -9.36
N GLU A 250 -2.91 7.88 -9.45
CA GLU A 250 -1.73 8.64 -9.01
C GLU A 250 -1.56 9.96 -9.76
N ALA A 251 -1.78 9.98 -11.08
CA ALA A 251 -1.72 11.21 -11.86
C ALA A 251 -2.75 12.25 -11.37
N VAL A 252 -3.96 11.81 -11.03
CA VAL A 252 -5.00 12.69 -10.45
C VAL A 252 -4.61 13.12 -9.04
N ILE A 253 -4.10 12.23 -8.20
CA ILE A 253 -3.67 12.55 -6.83
C ILE A 253 -2.53 13.57 -6.84
N LEU A 254 -1.50 13.39 -7.68
CA LEU A 254 -0.37 14.31 -7.81
C LEU A 254 -0.79 15.68 -8.35
N SER A 255 -1.92 15.78 -9.07
CA SER A 255 -2.47 17.07 -9.53
C SER A 255 -3.14 17.89 -8.40
N ARG A 256 -3.29 17.31 -7.21
CA ARG A 256 -3.92 17.93 -6.04
C ARG A 256 -2.87 18.49 -5.06
N SER A 257 -3.20 19.60 -4.41
CA SER A 257 -2.43 20.13 -3.29
C SER A 257 -3.16 19.87 -1.98
N THR A 258 -2.53 19.21 -1.01
CA THR A 258 -3.04 19.00 0.35
C THR A 258 -2.31 19.87 1.37
N LEU A 259 -2.82 19.91 2.60
CA LEU A 259 -2.17 20.59 3.73
C LEU A 259 -0.73 20.11 3.97
N SER A 260 -0.45 18.83 3.71
CA SER A 260 0.85 18.20 3.92
C SER A 260 1.72 18.16 2.67
N GLN A 261 1.13 18.33 1.48
CA GLN A 261 1.80 18.07 0.20
C GLN A 261 1.35 19.06 -0.85
N ASN A 262 2.25 19.91 -1.32
CA ASN A 262 1.98 20.75 -2.48
C ASN A 262 2.07 19.89 -3.74
N SER A 263 1.16 20.14 -4.69
CA SER A 263 1.24 19.53 -6.01
C SER A 263 2.52 19.99 -6.70
N PRO A 264 3.29 19.08 -7.33
CA PRO A 264 4.45 19.46 -8.14
C PRO A 264 4.08 20.35 -9.33
N TYR A 265 2.83 20.32 -9.79
CA TYR A 265 2.36 21.08 -10.94
C TYR A 265 1.98 22.53 -10.61
N PHE A 266 1.84 22.87 -9.32
CA PHE A 266 1.42 24.20 -8.88
C PHE A 266 2.42 24.75 -7.87
N GLN A 267 3.47 25.41 -8.37
CA GLN A 267 4.36 26.18 -7.51
C GLN A 267 3.63 27.43 -7.02
N THR A 268 3.37 27.50 -5.72
CA THR A 268 3.11 28.78 -5.08
C THR A 268 4.46 29.50 -4.95
N ASN A 269 4.65 30.60 -5.66
CA ASN A 269 5.75 31.52 -5.34
C ASN A 269 5.64 31.86 -3.85
N GLU A 270 6.65 31.51 -3.05
CA GLU A 270 6.65 31.74 -1.59
C GLU A 270 6.46 33.22 -1.23
N GLN A 271 6.67 34.12 -2.19
CA GLN A 271 6.54 35.56 -2.04
C GLN A 271 5.11 36.08 -2.29
N ASP A 272 4.19 35.28 -2.82
CA ASP A 272 2.81 35.73 -3.01
C ASP A 272 2.02 35.64 -1.69
N PRO A 273 1.60 36.77 -1.09
CA PRO A 273 0.90 36.79 0.20
C PRO A 273 -0.51 36.16 0.12
N ASN A 274 -1.00 35.93 -1.10
CA ASN A 274 -2.25 35.23 -1.38
C ASN A 274 -1.94 34.03 -2.30
N PRO A 275 -1.50 32.88 -1.75
CA PRO A 275 -1.30 31.70 -2.56
C PRO A 275 -2.65 31.32 -3.18
N LYS A 276 -2.80 31.55 -4.50
CA LYS A 276 -4.05 31.36 -5.24
C LYS A 276 -4.60 29.92 -5.14
N LEU A 277 -3.81 28.97 -4.66
CA LEU A 277 -4.23 27.60 -4.38
C LEU A 277 -3.91 27.24 -2.93
N SER A 278 -4.72 27.74 -2.00
CA SER A 278 -4.75 27.21 -0.64
C SER A 278 -5.33 25.79 -0.65
N PRO A 279 -5.03 24.95 0.36
CA PRO A 279 -5.61 23.60 0.50
C PRO A 279 -7.16 23.59 0.47
N CYS A 280 -7.77 24.73 0.75
CA CYS A 280 -9.21 24.96 0.75
C CYS A 280 -9.75 25.45 -0.60
N ASN A 281 -8.96 25.44 -1.67
CA ASN A 281 -9.43 25.86 -2.99
C ASN A 281 -10.40 24.81 -3.57
N VAL A 282 -11.48 25.29 -4.21
CA VAL A 282 -12.47 24.51 -4.95
C VAL A 282 -11.83 23.54 -5.95
N TRP A 283 -10.64 23.87 -6.48
CA TRP A 283 -9.86 22.97 -7.33
C TRP A 283 -9.63 21.58 -6.75
N ASN A 284 -9.31 21.47 -5.47
CA ASN A 284 -9.07 20.17 -4.82
C ASN A 284 -10.33 19.31 -4.79
N PHE A 285 -11.50 19.93 -4.66
CA PHE A 285 -12.78 19.24 -4.71
C PHE A 285 -13.07 18.70 -6.12
N TYR A 286 -12.77 19.46 -7.17
CA TYR A 286 -12.88 18.98 -8.55
C TYR A 286 -11.95 17.79 -8.83
N MET A 287 -10.72 17.81 -8.29
CA MET A 287 -9.81 16.67 -8.44
C MET A 287 -10.29 15.41 -7.72
N MET A 288 -10.97 15.55 -6.59
CA MET A 288 -11.61 14.41 -5.92
C MET A 288 -12.78 13.83 -6.71
N ILE A 289 -13.61 14.69 -7.31
CA ILE A 289 -14.68 14.25 -8.22
C ILE A 289 -14.07 13.54 -9.43
N LEU A 290 -12.99 14.09 -10.00
CA LEU A 290 -12.29 13.49 -11.14
C LEU A 290 -11.72 12.11 -10.77
N LEU A 291 -11.09 11.98 -9.60
CA LEU A 291 -10.56 10.71 -9.09
C LEU A 291 -11.68 9.66 -8.99
N PHE A 292 -12.83 10.03 -8.44
CA PHE A 292 -13.99 9.14 -8.34
C PHE A 292 -14.54 8.74 -9.71
N ALA A 293 -14.66 9.69 -10.64
CA ALA A 293 -15.14 9.44 -11.99
C ALA A 293 -14.20 8.51 -12.77
N VAL A 294 -12.89 8.75 -12.72
CA VAL A 294 -11.86 7.90 -13.34
C VAL A 294 -11.91 6.49 -12.75
N ASN A 295 -11.99 6.37 -11.42
CA ASN A 295 -12.05 5.06 -10.77
C ASN A 295 -13.32 4.27 -11.14
N ILE A 296 -14.49 4.92 -11.18
CA ILE A 296 -15.74 4.29 -11.62
C ILE A 296 -15.65 3.84 -13.08
N LEU A 297 -15.09 4.67 -13.96
CA LEU A 297 -14.96 4.34 -15.38
C LEU A 297 -14.06 3.11 -15.57
N ILE A 298 -12.88 3.10 -14.94
CA ILE A 298 -11.94 1.99 -15.04
C ILE A 298 -12.53 0.72 -14.40
N THR A 299 -13.20 0.85 -13.26
CA THR A 299 -13.85 -0.29 -12.58
C THR A 299 -15.00 -0.86 -13.43
N GLY A 300 -15.86 0.00 -13.96
CA GLY A 300 -16.99 -0.38 -14.80
C GLY A 300 -16.56 -1.05 -16.10
N THR A 301 -15.55 -0.49 -16.80
CA THR A 301 -15.00 -1.09 -18.02
C THR A 301 -14.35 -2.44 -17.74
N THR A 302 -13.57 -2.55 -16.66
CA THR A 302 -12.96 -3.82 -16.23
C THR A 302 -14.03 -4.88 -15.93
N LEU A 303 -15.07 -4.51 -15.18
CA LEU A 303 -16.19 -5.41 -14.87
C LEU A 303 -16.89 -5.91 -16.14
N LEU A 304 -17.16 -5.02 -17.11
CA LEU A 304 -17.80 -5.41 -18.37
C LEU A 304 -16.92 -6.34 -19.21
N VAL A 305 -15.62 -6.05 -19.32
CA VAL A 305 -14.67 -6.88 -20.09
C VAL A 305 -14.54 -8.27 -19.47
N TYR A 306 -14.37 -8.36 -18.15
CA TYR A 306 -14.19 -9.64 -17.47
C TYR A 306 -15.48 -10.44 -17.34
N ARG A 307 -16.65 -9.82 -17.26
CA ARG A 307 -17.92 -10.54 -17.33
C ARG A 307 -18.10 -11.24 -18.67
N LYS A 308 -17.78 -10.58 -19.78
CA LYS A 308 -17.79 -11.23 -21.11
C LYS A 308 -16.82 -12.40 -21.18
N LYS A 309 -15.63 -12.28 -20.57
CA LYS A 309 -14.68 -13.40 -20.47
C LYS A 309 -15.23 -14.55 -19.63
N GLU A 310 -15.92 -14.27 -18.52
CA GLU A 310 -16.52 -15.31 -17.70
C GLU A 310 -17.67 -16.02 -18.39
N GLU A 311 -18.50 -15.34 -19.19
CA GLU A 311 -19.52 -16.00 -20.02
C GLU A 311 -18.90 -17.04 -20.98
N ILE A 312 -17.69 -16.80 -21.50
CA ILE A 312 -16.96 -17.78 -22.31
C ILE A 312 -16.40 -18.91 -21.42
N LYS A 313 -15.95 -18.62 -20.19
CA LYS A 313 -15.53 -19.64 -19.22
C LYS A 313 -16.72 -20.56 -18.82
N ASP A 314 -17.96 -20.05 -18.88
CA ASP A 314 -19.20 -20.80 -18.60
C ASP A 314 -19.44 -21.92 -19.61
N THR A 315 -19.20 -21.64 -20.90
CA THR A 315 -19.45 -22.63 -21.95
C THR A 315 -18.51 -23.83 -21.85
N VAL A 316 -17.25 -23.61 -21.45
CA VAL A 316 -16.24 -24.67 -21.29
C VAL A 316 -16.12 -25.22 -19.87
N ARG A 317 -16.96 -24.76 -18.93
CA ARG A 317 -16.94 -25.12 -17.50
C ARG A 317 -15.57 -24.96 -16.83
N TYR A 318 -14.79 -23.96 -17.26
CA TYR A 318 -13.46 -23.70 -16.70
C TYR A 318 -13.58 -23.19 -15.27
N LYS A 319 -12.94 -23.91 -14.32
CA LYS A 319 -12.76 -23.56 -12.90
C LYS A 319 -13.95 -22.83 -12.25
N MET A 320 -15.10 -23.50 -12.19
CA MET A 320 -16.36 -22.94 -11.66
C MET A 320 -16.25 -22.32 -10.25
N LYS A 321 -15.40 -22.87 -9.37
CA LYS A 321 -15.23 -22.39 -7.98
C LYS A 321 -14.44 -21.08 -7.89
N GLU A 322 -13.54 -20.80 -8.84
CA GLU A 322 -12.61 -19.65 -8.85
C GLU A 322 -13.13 -18.47 -9.67
N ARG A 323 -14.45 -18.26 -9.72
CA ARG A 323 -15.06 -17.13 -10.46
C ARG A 323 -15.30 -15.95 -9.56
N TYR A 324 -14.81 -14.79 -9.97
CA TYR A 324 -14.81 -13.58 -9.14
C TYR A 324 -15.70 -12.48 -9.70
N PHE A 325 -16.00 -12.48 -11.00
CA PHE A 325 -16.87 -11.48 -11.64
C PHE A 325 -18.34 -11.93 -11.72
N THR A 326 -18.60 -13.23 -11.54
CA THR A 326 -19.93 -13.86 -11.52
C THR A 326 -20.13 -14.64 -10.22
N PRO A 327 -21.26 -14.45 -9.52
CA PRO A 327 -22.24 -13.39 -9.72
C PRO A 327 -21.68 -12.01 -9.35
N THR A 328 -22.27 -10.92 -9.88
CA THR A 328 -21.84 -9.54 -9.61
C THR A 328 -21.76 -9.20 -8.11
N ARG A 329 -22.58 -9.87 -7.28
CA ARG A 329 -22.53 -9.72 -5.81
C ARG A 329 -21.19 -10.17 -5.23
N ARG A 330 -20.54 -11.20 -5.79
CA ARG A 330 -19.21 -11.65 -5.34
C ARG A 330 -18.15 -10.60 -5.68
N PHE A 331 -18.19 -10.05 -6.90
CA PHE A 331 -17.32 -8.94 -7.29
C PHE A 331 -17.41 -7.77 -6.33
N PHE A 332 -18.62 -7.27 -6.05
CA PHE A 332 -18.79 -6.12 -5.15
C PHE A 332 -18.42 -6.41 -3.69
N LYS A 333 -18.51 -7.68 -3.24
CA LYS A 333 -17.98 -8.07 -1.92
C LYS A 333 -16.46 -7.97 -1.88
N ILE A 334 -15.77 -8.45 -2.92
CA ILE A 334 -14.29 -8.37 -3.02
C ILE A 334 -13.85 -6.92 -3.18
N TYR A 335 -14.51 -6.16 -4.05
CA TYR A 335 -14.27 -4.72 -4.23
C TYR A 335 -14.50 -3.95 -2.92
N GLY A 336 -15.58 -4.24 -2.19
CA GLY A 336 -15.85 -3.65 -0.88
C GLY A 336 -14.79 -4.00 0.18
N ALA A 337 -14.27 -5.23 0.18
CA ALA A 337 -13.13 -5.62 1.01
C ALA A 337 -11.84 -4.88 0.63
N GLY A 338 -11.63 -4.65 -0.66
CA GLY A 338 -10.58 -3.78 -1.18
C GLY A 338 -10.72 -2.33 -0.72
N CYS A 339 -11.94 -1.77 -0.76
CA CYS A 339 -12.22 -0.43 -0.24
C CYS A 339 -11.98 -0.34 1.27
N ALA A 340 -12.44 -1.30 2.04
CA ALA A 340 -12.17 -1.33 3.49
C ALA A 340 -10.67 -1.42 3.78
N THR A 341 -9.97 -2.26 3.02
CA THR A 341 -8.51 -2.43 3.13
C THR A 341 -7.77 -1.14 2.79
N GLY A 342 -8.12 -0.48 1.68
CA GLY A 342 -7.49 0.79 1.29
C GLY A 342 -7.80 1.90 2.28
N PHE A 343 -9.04 2.02 2.76
CA PHE A 343 -9.39 2.97 3.83
C PHE A 343 -8.56 2.75 5.09
N ILE A 344 -8.43 1.50 5.55
CA ILE A 344 -7.59 1.14 6.70
C ILE A 344 -6.11 1.42 6.40
N ALA A 345 -5.67 1.20 5.16
CA ALA A 345 -4.32 1.53 4.68
C ALA A 345 -4.05 3.02 4.81
N GLY A 346 -4.94 3.88 4.30
CA GLY A 346 -4.76 5.32 4.36
C GLY A 346 -4.92 5.88 5.77
N PHE A 347 -5.86 5.34 6.54
CA PHE A 347 -6.17 5.84 7.88
C PHE A 347 -5.13 5.44 8.93
N LEU A 348 -4.74 4.17 8.95
CA LEU A 348 -3.74 3.64 9.91
C LEU A 348 -2.32 3.60 9.31
N GLY A 349 -2.17 3.90 8.03
CA GLY A 349 -0.94 3.79 7.26
C GLY A 349 -0.53 2.36 6.88
N MET A 350 -0.80 1.35 7.73
CA MET A 350 0.10 0.18 7.80
C MET A 350 -0.57 -1.16 8.18
N ALA A 351 -1.88 -1.34 7.99
CA ALA A 351 -2.59 -2.60 8.32
C ALA A 351 -3.26 -3.33 7.13
N ALA A 352 -3.09 -2.81 5.92
CA ALA A 352 -3.81 -3.27 4.73
C ALA A 352 -3.51 -4.73 4.34
N GLY A 353 -2.28 -5.20 4.54
CA GLY A 353 -1.92 -6.55 4.14
C GLY A 353 -2.59 -7.64 4.98
N LEU A 354 -2.77 -7.40 6.29
CA LEU A 354 -3.53 -8.30 7.15
C LEU A 354 -5.00 -8.36 6.76
N THR A 355 -5.63 -7.20 6.56
CA THR A 355 -7.05 -7.16 6.20
C THR A 355 -7.26 -7.85 4.87
N MET A 356 -6.38 -7.57 3.89
CA MET A 356 -6.40 -8.21 2.58
C MET A 356 -6.21 -9.72 2.64
N PHE A 357 -5.26 -10.20 3.44
CA PHE A 357 -5.04 -11.62 3.63
C PHE A 357 -6.28 -12.31 4.20
N VAL A 358 -6.83 -11.79 5.30
CA VAL A 358 -8.01 -12.37 5.96
C VAL A 358 -9.21 -12.36 5.02
N THR A 359 -9.46 -11.27 4.29
CA THR A 359 -10.59 -11.20 3.36
C THR A 359 -10.40 -12.11 2.16
N MET A 360 -9.19 -12.24 1.60
CA MET A 360 -8.91 -13.17 0.50
C MET A 360 -9.13 -14.64 0.92
N VAL A 361 -8.66 -15.01 2.11
CA VAL A 361 -8.93 -16.32 2.70
C VAL A 361 -10.43 -16.57 2.84
N GLN A 362 -11.18 -15.60 3.36
CA GLN A 362 -12.64 -15.70 3.48
C GLN A 362 -13.35 -15.86 2.13
N PHE A 363 -12.75 -15.38 1.03
CA PHE A 363 -13.27 -15.59 -0.31
C PHE A 363 -12.89 -16.93 -0.95
N GLY A 364 -12.20 -17.80 -0.20
CA GLY A 364 -11.83 -19.15 -0.59
C GLY A 364 -10.46 -19.28 -1.26
N LEU A 365 -9.58 -18.28 -1.10
CA LEU A 365 -8.20 -18.40 -1.57
C LEU A 365 -7.37 -19.19 -0.57
N VAL A 366 -6.52 -20.07 -1.09
CA VAL A 366 -5.47 -20.77 -0.34
C VAL A 366 -4.58 -19.76 0.36
N ALA A 367 -4.12 -20.03 1.60
CA ALA A 367 -3.38 -19.05 2.39
C ALA A 367 -2.12 -18.58 1.66
N ALA A 368 -1.39 -19.50 1.04
CA ALA A 368 -0.20 -19.19 0.24
C ALA A 368 -0.51 -18.20 -0.90
N SER A 369 -1.61 -18.41 -1.63
CA SER A 369 -2.02 -17.54 -2.74
C SER A 369 -2.55 -16.20 -2.25
N ALA A 370 -3.36 -16.20 -1.18
CA ALA A 370 -3.83 -14.98 -0.52
C ALA A 370 -2.65 -14.13 -0.01
N GLY A 371 -1.66 -14.75 0.62
CA GLY A 371 -0.46 -14.08 1.11
C GLY A 371 0.41 -13.51 -0.02
N ALA A 372 0.65 -14.29 -1.08
CA ALA A 372 1.35 -13.84 -2.27
C ALA A 372 0.65 -12.64 -2.93
N THR A 373 -0.67 -12.73 -3.08
CA THR A 373 -1.50 -11.67 -3.67
C THR A 373 -1.49 -10.42 -2.79
N ALA A 374 -1.64 -10.56 -1.47
CA ALA A 374 -1.62 -9.43 -0.54
C ALA A 374 -0.29 -8.66 -0.56
N ARG A 375 0.83 -9.38 -0.65
CA ARG A 375 2.17 -8.78 -0.74
C ARG A 375 2.39 -8.01 -2.05
N LEU A 376 1.84 -8.50 -3.17
CA LEU A 376 1.82 -7.74 -4.42
C LEU A 376 1.10 -6.40 -4.27
N TRP A 377 -0.04 -6.37 -3.59
CA TRP A 377 -0.77 -5.11 -3.39
C TRP A 377 -0.11 -4.17 -2.39
N LEU A 378 0.52 -4.72 -1.36
CA LEU A 378 1.38 -3.93 -0.49
C LEU A 378 2.50 -3.25 -1.28
N PHE A 379 3.10 -3.94 -2.25
CA PHE A 379 4.10 -3.33 -3.12
C PHE A 379 3.53 -2.13 -3.88
N TYR A 380 2.33 -2.23 -4.47
CA TYR A 380 1.68 -1.08 -5.12
C TYR A 380 1.39 0.07 -4.15
N CYS A 381 0.88 -0.21 -2.95
CA CYS A 381 0.63 0.84 -1.95
C CYS A 381 1.93 1.57 -1.59
N MET A 382 3.04 0.85 -1.45
CA MET A 382 4.34 1.45 -1.15
C MET A 382 4.93 2.20 -2.35
N LEU A 383 4.64 1.75 -3.58
CA LEU A 383 5.00 2.45 -4.80
C LEU A 383 4.31 3.82 -4.87
N THR A 384 3.03 3.93 -4.48
CA THR A 384 2.30 5.21 -4.37
C THR A 384 3.06 6.17 -3.46
N SER A 385 3.29 5.75 -2.22
CA SER A 385 3.95 6.61 -1.23
C SER A 385 5.34 7.03 -1.72
N PHE A 386 6.08 6.13 -2.36
CA PHE A 386 7.39 6.42 -2.93
C PHE A 386 7.30 7.45 -4.08
N CYS A 387 6.38 7.27 -5.02
CA CYS A 387 6.16 8.19 -6.14
C CYS A 387 5.76 9.59 -5.67
N ILE A 388 4.90 9.69 -4.65
CA ILE A 388 4.50 10.97 -4.06
C ILE A 388 5.71 11.69 -3.46
N ILE A 389 6.51 11.00 -2.63
CA ILE A 389 7.68 11.59 -1.96
C ILE A 389 8.73 12.06 -2.97
N HIS A 390 9.05 11.23 -3.97
CA HIS A 390 10.07 11.56 -4.96
C HIS A 390 9.58 12.56 -6.01
N GLY A 391 8.30 12.51 -6.39
CA GLY A 391 7.68 13.45 -7.31
C GLY A 391 7.83 14.89 -6.81
N GLN A 392 7.62 15.12 -5.50
CA GLN A 392 7.83 16.44 -4.90
C GLN A 392 9.28 16.92 -4.96
N ARG A 393 10.24 16.03 -4.66
CA ARG A 393 11.66 16.40 -4.64
C ARG A 393 12.24 16.64 -6.03
N PHE A 394 11.88 15.81 -7.01
CA PHE A 394 12.38 15.94 -8.37
C PHE A 394 11.97 17.27 -9.02
N TRP A 395 10.73 17.70 -8.77
CA TRP A 395 10.23 18.97 -9.29
C TRP A 395 10.86 20.19 -8.59
N ASN A 396 11.09 20.11 -7.28
CA ASN A 396 11.74 21.20 -6.53
C ASN A 396 13.24 21.38 -6.85
N ALA A 397 13.90 20.40 -7.48
CA ALA A 397 15.34 20.47 -7.77
C ALA A 397 15.65 20.99 -9.18
N ASN A 398 14.68 21.00 -10.10
CA ASN A 398 14.89 21.36 -11.51
C ASN A 398 14.45 22.78 -11.87
N TRP A 399 13.99 23.57 -10.89
CA TRP A 399 13.52 24.95 -11.03
C TRP A 399 13.96 25.73 -9.80
#